data_AF-A0AAW4YDX1-F1
#
_entry.id   AF-A0AAW4YDX1-F1
#
_cell.length_a   1.000
_cell.length_b   1.000
_cell.length_c   1.000
_cell.angle_alpha   90.00
_cell.angle_beta   90.00
_cell.angle_gamma   90.00
#
_symmetry.space_group_name_H-M   'P 1'
#
loop_
_entity.id
_entity.type
_entity.pdbx_description
1 polymer ?
#
loop_
_entity_poly.entity_id
_entity_poly.type
_entity_poly.pdbx_seq_one_letter_code
_entity_poly.pdbx_strand_id
1 'polypeptide(L)'
;YFLMIASVGVQLYFNRVIAKSVNDKRQLSQQFWDIFVSKLLLSLTVFAMYIAVITIFIDDYYLIFLLQGIYIIGAALDISWFYAGTEKFKIPSLSNIVASVIVLSVVVIFVKDQSDLSLYVFTIAIVTVLNQLPLFIYLKRYITFVSVNWRQVWYIFHSSLAYLLPNGQLNLYTSISCVVLGLVGTYQQVGIF
;
A
#
# COMPACT_ATOMS: atom_id res chain seq x y z
N TYR A 1 -7.26 5.47 -4.74
CA TYR A 1 -7.81 6.41 -3.72
C TYR A 1 -7.37 6.05 -2.30
N PHE A 2 -7.82 4.94 -1.72
CA PHE A 2 -7.47 4.50 -0.35
C PHE A 2 -5.99 4.10 -0.17
N LEU A 3 -5.36 3.62 -1.24
CA LEU A 3 -3.95 3.21 -1.23
C LEU A 3 -3.00 4.38 -0.93
N MET A 4 -3.29 5.56 -1.47
CA MET A 4 -2.52 6.79 -1.18
C MET A 4 -2.67 7.23 0.28
N ILE A 5 -3.87 7.02 0.84
CA ILE A 5 -4.14 7.29 2.26
C ILE A 5 -3.39 6.28 3.15
N ALA A 6 -3.15 5.06 2.68
CA ALA A 6 -2.33 4.10 3.39
C ALA A 6 -0.81 4.33 3.23
N SER A 7 -0.36 5.03 2.16
CA SER A 7 1.05 5.03 1.74
C SER A 7 1.80 6.36 1.84
N VAL A 8 1.15 7.52 1.85
CA VAL A 8 1.87 8.80 1.63
C VAL A 8 2.00 9.67 2.89
N GLY A 9 3.23 10.19 3.09
CA GLY A 9 3.61 11.16 4.13
C GLY A 9 4.51 10.58 5.23
N VAL A 10 4.30 9.30 5.57
CA VAL A 10 4.97 8.67 6.71
C VAL A 10 6.22 7.88 6.30
N GLN A 11 6.37 7.53 5.02
CA GLN A 11 7.49 6.71 4.55
C GLN A 11 8.85 7.38 4.77
N LEU A 12 8.97 8.70 4.55
CA LEU A 12 10.21 9.44 4.86
C LEU A 12 10.50 9.49 6.35
N TYR A 13 9.46 9.62 7.19
CA TYR A 13 9.59 9.56 8.63
C TYR A 13 10.07 8.18 9.08
N PHE A 14 9.45 7.10 8.57
CA PHE A 14 9.85 5.72 8.85
C PHE A 14 11.30 5.44 8.46
N ASN A 15 11.69 5.86 7.26
CA ASN A 15 13.07 5.71 6.78
C ASN A 15 14.06 6.37 7.74
N ARG A 16 13.76 7.60 8.20
CA ARG A 16 14.61 8.33 9.16
C ARG A 16 14.66 7.66 10.53
N VAL A 17 13.54 7.15 11.05
CA VAL A 17 13.49 6.44 12.33
C VAL A 17 14.33 5.17 12.26
N ILE A 18 14.17 4.38 11.20
CA ILE A 18 14.97 3.17 10.98
C ILE A 18 16.45 3.50 10.83
N ALA A 19 16.81 4.50 10.01
CA ALA A 19 18.19 4.92 9.78
C ALA A 19 18.93 5.29 11.08
N LYS A 20 18.24 5.95 12.03
CA LYS A 20 18.81 6.31 13.33
C LYS A 20 19.08 5.12 14.24
N SER A 21 18.37 4.01 14.07
CA SER A 21 18.46 2.83 14.93
C SER A 21 19.24 1.67 14.31
N VAL A 22 19.86 1.84 13.14
CA VAL A 22 20.59 0.78 12.42
C VAL A 22 21.71 0.14 13.26
N ASN A 23 22.35 0.90 14.14
CA ASN A 23 23.49 0.44 14.94
C ASN A 23 23.11 -0.43 16.14
N ASP A 24 21.85 -0.42 16.58
CA ASP A 24 21.36 -1.25 17.69
C ASP A 24 20.26 -2.18 17.19
N LYS A 25 20.56 -3.48 17.11
CA LYS A 25 19.63 -4.49 16.60
C LYS A 25 18.33 -4.57 17.41
N ARG A 26 18.38 -4.37 18.73
CA ARG A 26 17.20 -4.42 19.60
C ARG A 26 16.34 -3.19 19.37
N GLN A 27 16.96 -2.01 19.32
CA GLN A 27 16.24 -0.76 19.05
C GLN A 27 15.64 -0.76 17.63
N LEU A 28 16.40 -1.21 16.62
CA LEU A 28 15.94 -1.38 15.25
C LEU A 28 14.71 -2.29 15.18
N SER A 29 14.76 -3.42 15.89
CA SER A 29 13.65 -4.38 15.96
C SER A 29 12.41 -3.78 16.62
N GLN A 30 12.60 -3.03 17.72
CA GLN A 30 11.51 -2.32 18.38
C GLN A 30 10.84 -1.31 17.44
N GLN A 31 11.61 -0.44 16.80
CA GLN A 31 11.09 0.59 15.89
C GLN A 31 10.38 -0.04 14.68
N PHE A 32 10.92 -1.14 14.15
CA PHE A 32 10.28 -1.87 13.07
C PHE A 32 8.88 -2.36 13.49
N TRP A 33 8.77 -3.04 14.63
CA TRP A 33 7.48 -3.59 15.08
C TRP A 33 6.48 -2.50 15.45
N ASP A 34 6.91 -1.42 16.09
CA ASP A 34 6.04 -0.29 16.43
C ASP A 34 5.48 0.39 15.17
N ILE A 35 6.31 0.63 14.15
CA ILE A 35 5.88 1.18 12.86
C ILE A 35 4.98 0.18 12.13
N PHE A 36 5.37 -1.08 12.05
CA PHE A 36 4.65 -2.10 11.29
C PHE A 36 3.23 -2.32 11.84
N VAL A 37 3.09 -2.45 13.17
CA VAL A 37 1.77 -2.59 13.82
C VAL A 37 0.93 -1.33 13.64
N SER A 38 1.52 -0.15 13.77
CA SER A 38 0.80 1.11 13.52
C SER A 38 0.28 1.20 12.09
N LYS A 39 1.10 0.80 11.11
CA LYS A 39 0.72 0.74 9.69
C LYS A 39 -0.40 -0.28 9.44
N LEU A 40 -0.35 -1.45 10.10
CA LEU A 40 -1.42 -2.45 10.01
C LEU A 40 -2.75 -1.90 10.55
N LEU A 41 -2.74 -1.19 11.69
CA LEU A 41 -3.95 -0.56 12.24
C LEU A 41 -4.52 0.49 11.29
N LEU A 42 -3.66 1.37 10.76
CA LEU A 42 -4.07 2.39 9.78
C LEU A 42 -4.69 1.73 8.54
N SER A 43 -4.02 0.71 8.00
CA SER A 43 -4.49 0.00 6.82
C SER A 43 -5.81 -0.73 7.08
N LEU A 44 -6.02 -1.26 8.29
CA LEU A 44 -7.29 -1.88 8.68
C LEU A 44 -8.43 -0.86 8.74
N THR A 45 -8.18 0.33 9.29
CA THR A 45 -9.17 1.42 9.30
C THR A 45 -9.53 1.85 7.87
N VAL A 46 -8.52 2.01 7.01
CA VAL A 46 -8.69 2.35 5.59
C VAL A 46 -9.46 1.25 4.84
N PHE A 47 -9.14 -0.03 5.12
CA PHE A 47 -9.82 -1.17 4.51
C PHE A 47 -11.29 -1.27 4.95
N ALA A 48 -11.60 -1.05 6.23
CA ALA A 48 -12.97 -1.03 6.72
C ALA A 48 -13.79 0.09 6.08
N MET A 49 -13.21 1.29 5.97
CA MET A 49 -13.83 2.42 5.28
C MET A 49 -14.07 2.12 3.80
N TYR A 50 -13.11 1.46 3.14
CA TYR A 50 -13.22 1.05 1.75
C TYR A 50 -14.39 0.10 1.51
N ILE A 51 -14.50 -0.96 2.33
CA ILE A 51 -15.61 -1.91 2.25
C ILE A 51 -16.95 -1.21 2.48
N ALA A 52 -17.05 -0.36 3.50
CA ALA A 52 -18.28 0.38 3.78
C ALA A 52 -18.74 1.23 2.59
N VAL A 53 -17.81 1.96 1.94
CA VAL A 53 -18.12 2.77 0.76
C VAL A 53 -18.61 1.91 -0.40
N ILE A 54 -17.94 0.80 -0.69
CA ILE A 54 -18.36 -0.10 -1.78
C ILE A 54 -19.78 -0.62 -1.53
N THR A 55 -20.07 -1.09 -0.31
CA THR A 55 -21.37 -1.69 0.01
C THR A 55 -22.55 -0.71 0.00
N ILE A 56 -22.30 0.59 0.16
CA ILE A 56 -23.35 1.61 0.27
C ILE A 56 -23.57 2.35 -1.05
N PHE A 57 -22.50 2.57 -1.82
CA PHE A 57 -22.53 3.51 -2.96
C PHE A 57 -22.25 2.87 -4.32
N ILE A 58 -21.87 1.59 -4.39
CA ILE A 58 -21.45 0.95 -5.63
C ILE A 58 -22.29 -0.29 -5.93
N ASP A 59 -23.20 -0.15 -6.89
CA ASP A 59 -23.98 -1.28 -7.44
C ASP A 59 -23.31 -1.88 -8.70
N ASP A 60 -22.74 -1.03 -9.55
CA ASP A 60 -22.04 -1.46 -10.78
C ASP A 60 -20.56 -1.80 -10.54
N TYR A 61 -20.05 -2.83 -11.21
CA TYR A 61 -18.65 -3.29 -11.11
C TYR A 61 -18.18 -3.68 -9.69
N TYR A 62 -19.12 -4.01 -8.79
CA TYR A 62 -18.84 -4.40 -7.39
C TYR A 62 -17.70 -5.42 -7.25
N LEU A 63 -17.68 -6.44 -8.10
CA LEU A 63 -16.65 -7.49 -8.09
C LEU A 63 -15.24 -6.93 -8.37
N ILE A 64 -15.11 -5.95 -9.25
CA ILE A 64 -13.83 -5.32 -9.58
C ILE A 64 -13.31 -4.50 -8.40
N PHE A 65 -14.18 -3.73 -7.74
CA PHE A 65 -13.82 -2.99 -6.54
C PHE A 65 -13.46 -3.94 -5.39
N LEU A 66 -14.18 -5.05 -5.21
CA LEU A 66 -13.82 -6.03 -4.19
C LEU A 66 -12.41 -6.61 -4.43
N LEU A 67 -12.06 -6.93 -5.68
CA LEU A 67 -10.72 -7.39 -6.05
C LEU A 67 -9.64 -6.33 -5.78
N GLN A 68 -9.93 -5.05 -6.01
CA GLN A 68 -9.03 -3.96 -5.63
C GLN A 68 -8.81 -3.84 -4.12
N GLY A 69 -9.71 -4.37 -3.28
CA GLY A 69 -9.48 -4.45 -1.83
C GLY A 69 -8.21 -5.22 -1.47
N ILE A 70 -7.83 -6.23 -2.27
CA ILE A 70 -6.59 -7.02 -2.08
C ILE A 70 -5.34 -6.13 -2.19
N TYR A 71 -5.38 -5.08 -3.00
CA TYR A 71 -4.26 -4.14 -3.09
C TYR A 71 -4.00 -3.39 -1.78
N ILE A 72 -5.04 -3.08 -1.01
CA ILE A 72 -4.90 -2.41 0.29
C ILE A 72 -4.13 -3.33 1.25
N ILE A 73 -4.37 -4.64 1.17
CA ILE A 73 -3.61 -5.64 1.94
C ILE A 73 -2.14 -5.64 1.52
N GLY A 74 -1.87 -5.61 0.20
CA GLY A 74 -0.49 -5.52 -0.30
C GLY A 74 0.22 -4.25 0.18
N ALA A 75 -0.47 -3.12 0.17
CA ALA A 75 0.05 -1.86 0.69
C ALA A 75 0.29 -1.91 2.21
N ALA A 76 -0.59 -2.56 2.98
CA ALA A 76 -0.43 -2.75 4.42
C ALA A 76 0.84 -3.55 4.75
N LEU A 77 1.10 -4.60 3.97
CA LEU A 77 2.25 -5.48 4.11
C LEU A 77 3.55 -4.91 3.56
N ASP A 78 3.52 -3.78 2.85
CA ASP A 78 4.73 -3.19 2.29
C ASP A 78 5.73 -2.76 3.38
N ILE A 79 6.90 -3.37 3.35
CA ILE A 79 8.03 -3.08 4.24
C ILE A 79 9.23 -2.49 3.50
N SER A 80 9.04 -1.97 2.29
CA SER A 80 10.08 -1.29 1.51
C SER A 80 10.76 -0.14 2.27
N TRP A 81 10.03 0.55 3.15
CA TRP A 81 10.54 1.62 4.03
C TRP A 81 11.63 1.13 4.99
N PHE A 82 11.56 -0.11 5.46
CA PHE A 82 12.61 -0.68 6.30
C PHE A 82 13.92 -0.83 5.52
N TYR A 83 13.83 -1.32 4.29
CA TYR A 83 14.99 -1.48 3.41
C TYR A 83 15.56 -0.14 2.96
N ALA A 84 14.70 0.86 2.73
CA ALA A 84 15.14 2.21 2.44
C ALA A 84 15.88 2.84 3.63
N GLY A 85 15.36 2.68 4.87
CA GLY A 85 16.02 3.18 6.08
C GLY A 85 17.32 2.46 6.43
N THR A 86 17.54 1.24 5.94
CA THR A 86 18.79 0.48 6.11
C THR A 86 19.71 0.52 4.88
N GLU A 87 19.42 1.40 3.92
CA GLU A 87 20.16 1.58 2.65
C GLU A 87 20.23 0.33 1.74
N LYS A 88 19.32 -0.63 1.95
CA LYS A 88 19.24 -1.89 1.20
C LYS A 88 18.21 -1.84 0.07
N PHE A 89 18.25 -0.79 -0.74
CA PHE A 89 17.29 -0.55 -1.83
C PHE A 89 17.22 -1.69 -2.85
N LYS A 90 18.32 -2.44 -3.05
CA LYS A 90 18.37 -3.55 -4.01
C LYS A 90 17.31 -4.64 -3.74
N ILE A 91 17.00 -4.92 -2.47
CA ILE A 91 16.06 -5.99 -2.09
C ILE A 91 14.63 -5.68 -2.60
N PRO A 92 14.00 -4.54 -2.22
CA PRO A 92 12.68 -4.19 -2.74
C PRO A 92 12.69 -3.92 -4.26
N SER A 93 13.76 -3.35 -4.81
CA SER A 93 13.85 -3.12 -6.26
C SER A 93 13.82 -4.42 -7.07
N LEU A 94 14.58 -5.44 -6.67
CA LEU A 94 14.59 -6.72 -7.37
C LEU A 94 13.24 -7.44 -7.28
N SER A 95 12.61 -7.41 -6.10
CA SER A 95 11.28 -7.98 -5.90
C SER A 95 10.24 -7.32 -6.81
N ASN A 96 10.27 -5.99 -6.91
CA ASN A 96 9.41 -5.24 -7.82
C ASN A 96 9.64 -5.57 -9.29
N ILE A 97 10.91 -5.70 -9.73
CA ILE A 97 11.22 -6.08 -11.11
C ILE A 97 10.63 -7.46 -11.43
N VAL A 98 10.82 -8.44 -10.53
CA VAL A 98 10.25 -9.78 -10.70
C VAL A 98 8.72 -9.74 -10.74
N ALA A 99 8.09 -8.98 -9.84
CA ALA A 99 6.65 -8.79 -9.82
C ALA A 99 6.13 -8.16 -11.13
N SER A 100 6.81 -7.13 -11.65
CA SER A 100 6.45 -6.49 -12.92
C SER A 100 6.55 -7.44 -14.11
N VAL A 101 7.58 -8.29 -14.16
CA VAL A 101 7.72 -9.31 -15.21
C VAL A 101 6.62 -10.36 -15.12
N ILE A 102 6.25 -10.80 -13.91
CA ILE A 102 5.14 -11.75 -13.70
C ILE A 102 3.82 -11.14 -14.17
N VAL A 103 3.50 -9.92 -13.72
CA VAL A 103 2.28 -9.22 -14.15
C VAL A 103 2.24 -9.08 -15.66
N LEU A 104 3.32 -8.58 -16.27
CA LEU A 104 3.40 -8.39 -17.71
C LEU A 104 3.16 -9.71 -18.46
N SER A 105 3.82 -10.79 -18.03
CA SER A 105 3.69 -12.10 -18.66
C SER A 105 2.27 -12.64 -18.56
N VAL A 106 1.65 -12.56 -17.38
CA VAL A 106 0.28 -13.05 -17.17
C VAL A 106 -0.71 -12.21 -17.98
N VAL A 107 -0.60 -10.89 -17.94
CA VAL A 107 -1.52 -10.01 -18.66
C VAL A 107 -1.43 -10.23 -20.17
N VAL A 108 -0.23 -10.30 -20.74
CA VAL A 108 -0.03 -10.50 -22.18
C VAL A 108 -0.56 -11.86 -22.66
N ILE A 109 -0.47 -12.90 -21.83
CA ILE A 109 -0.89 -14.26 -22.22
C ILE A 109 -2.40 -14.47 -22.02
N PHE A 110 -2.95 -13.96 -20.90
CA PHE A 110 -4.29 -14.33 -20.42
C PHE A 110 -5.35 -13.25 -20.60
N VAL A 111 -4.98 -11.97 -20.77
CA VAL A 111 -5.95 -10.87 -20.95
C VAL A 111 -6.02 -10.53 -22.43
N LYS A 112 -7.14 -10.87 -23.07
CA LYS A 112 -7.33 -10.70 -24.51
C LYS A 112 -8.43 -9.71 -24.85
N ASP A 113 -9.49 -9.67 -24.04
CA ASP A 113 -10.66 -8.85 -24.30
C ASP A 113 -11.16 -8.13 -23.03
N GLN A 114 -12.13 -7.22 -23.21
CA GLN A 114 -12.68 -6.40 -22.11
C GLN A 114 -13.34 -7.23 -21.00
N SER A 115 -13.81 -8.45 -21.31
CA SER A 115 -14.34 -9.40 -20.33
C SER A 115 -13.29 -9.89 -19.32
N ASP A 116 -12.01 -9.78 -19.64
CA ASP A 116 -10.90 -10.26 -18.81
C ASP A 116 -10.45 -9.22 -17.78
N LEU A 117 -11.18 -8.11 -17.65
CA LEU A 117 -10.88 -7.02 -16.71
C LEU A 117 -10.75 -7.53 -15.26
N SER A 118 -11.62 -8.46 -14.84
CA SER A 118 -11.53 -9.06 -13.50
C SER A 118 -10.25 -9.87 -13.32
N LEU A 119 -9.82 -10.61 -14.34
CA LEU A 119 -8.56 -11.38 -14.32
C LEU A 119 -7.35 -10.46 -14.27
N TYR A 120 -7.36 -9.38 -15.06
CA TYR A 120 -6.34 -8.34 -15.03
C TYR A 120 -6.22 -7.73 -13.62
N VAL A 121 -7.32 -7.23 -13.06
CA VAL A 121 -7.31 -6.57 -11.73
C VAL A 121 -6.89 -7.54 -10.64
N PHE A 122 -7.40 -8.77 -10.67
CA PHE A 122 -7.00 -9.81 -9.72
C PHE A 122 -5.50 -10.11 -9.81
N THR A 123 -4.96 -10.26 -11.03
CA THR A 123 -3.55 -10.55 -11.27
C THR A 123 -2.66 -9.49 -10.63
N ILE A 124 -2.94 -8.21 -10.85
CA ILE A 124 -2.06 -7.19 -10.27
C ILE A 124 -2.24 -7.11 -8.75
N ALA A 125 -3.46 -7.29 -8.23
CA ALA A 125 -3.72 -7.26 -6.81
C ALA A 125 -2.99 -8.40 -6.07
N ILE A 126 -3.09 -9.64 -6.58
CA ILE A 126 -2.43 -10.79 -5.96
C ILE A 126 -0.91 -10.68 -6.07
N VAL A 127 -0.38 -10.25 -7.21
CA VAL A 127 1.08 -10.09 -7.37
C VAL A 127 1.61 -8.99 -6.44
N THR A 128 0.82 -7.94 -6.19
CA THR A 128 1.21 -6.89 -5.22
C THR A 128 1.38 -7.45 -3.80
N VAL A 129 0.51 -8.37 -3.37
CA VAL A 129 0.64 -9.06 -2.08
C VAL A 129 1.83 -10.03 -2.09
N LEU A 130 1.96 -10.84 -3.14
CA LEU A 130 3.04 -11.82 -3.27
C LEU A 130 4.42 -11.16 -3.32
N ASN A 131 4.51 -9.97 -3.90
CA ASN A 131 5.73 -9.15 -3.94
C ASN A 131 6.26 -8.80 -2.54
N GLN A 132 5.43 -8.84 -1.49
CA GLN A 132 5.90 -8.58 -0.13
C GLN A 132 6.56 -9.81 0.51
N LEU A 133 6.30 -11.02 0.01
CA LEU A 133 6.83 -12.26 0.62
C LEU A 133 8.36 -12.32 0.67
N PRO A 134 9.11 -12.05 -0.43
CA PRO A 134 10.57 -12.05 -0.39
C PRO A 134 11.09 -11.06 0.66
N LEU A 135 10.48 -9.88 0.75
CA LEU A 135 10.86 -8.85 1.70
C LEU A 135 10.73 -9.37 3.14
N PHE A 136 9.66 -10.06 3.51
CA PHE A 136 9.53 -10.65 4.86
C PHE A 136 10.52 -11.78 5.11
N ILE A 137 10.86 -12.58 4.10
CA ILE A 137 11.85 -13.65 4.23
C ILE A 137 13.24 -13.06 4.53
N TYR A 138 13.65 -12.03 3.79
CA TYR A 138 14.92 -11.34 4.02
C TYR A 138 14.92 -10.56 5.34
N LEU A 139 13.78 -10.05 5.78
CA LEU A 139 13.63 -9.27 7.02
C LEU A 139 14.07 -10.06 8.26
N LYS A 140 13.80 -11.37 8.29
CA LYS A 140 14.17 -12.27 9.41
C LYS A 140 15.68 -12.27 9.71
N ARG A 141 16.53 -11.86 8.75
CA ARG A 141 17.98 -11.76 8.94
C ARG A 141 18.37 -10.50 9.72
N TYR A 142 17.52 -9.48 9.73
CA TYR A 142 17.81 -8.17 10.31
C TYR A 142 17.09 -7.92 11.63
N ILE A 143 15.87 -8.44 11.77
CA ILE A 143 14.97 -8.14 12.89
C ILE A 143 14.75 -9.37 13.76
N THR A 144 14.74 -9.16 15.07
CA THR A 144 14.26 -10.14 16.06
C THR A 144 12.85 -9.77 16.53
N PHE A 145 12.09 -10.75 17.00
CA PHE A 145 10.80 -10.46 17.61
C PHE A 145 10.99 -9.74 18.95
N VAL A 146 10.29 -8.62 19.15
CA VAL A 146 10.33 -7.80 20.37
C VAL A 146 8.90 -7.34 20.70
N SER A 147 8.60 -7.13 21.98
CA SER A 147 7.31 -6.62 22.42
C SER A 147 7.00 -5.24 21.83
N VAL A 148 5.77 -5.06 21.33
CA VAL A 148 5.32 -3.80 20.74
C VAL A 148 5.04 -2.76 21.83
N ASN A 149 5.50 -1.53 21.64
CA ASN A 149 5.21 -0.41 22.51
C ASN A 149 3.94 0.31 22.02
N TRP A 150 2.80 -0.01 22.64
CA TRP A 150 1.50 0.56 22.27
C TRP A 150 1.43 2.08 22.32
N ARG A 151 2.18 2.73 23.22
CA ARG A 151 2.23 4.19 23.28
C ARG A 151 2.87 4.76 22.01
N GLN A 152 3.94 4.13 21.53
CA GLN A 152 4.64 4.53 20.31
C GLN A 152 3.77 4.24 19.07
N VAL A 153 3.11 3.07 19.03
CA VAL A 153 2.17 2.70 17.97
C VAL A 153 1.07 3.76 17.83
N TRP A 154 0.48 4.18 18.95
CA TRP A 154 -0.59 5.18 18.95
C TRP A 154 -0.10 6.56 18.50
N TYR A 155 1.09 6.96 18.95
CA TYR A 155 1.72 8.20 18.50
C TYR A 155 1.95 8.19 16.98
N ILE A 156 2.52 7.10 16.44
CA ILE A 156 2.75 6.94 15.00
C ILE A 156 1.43 6.94 14.25
N PHE A 157 0.39 6.27 14.76
CA PHE A 157 -0.92 6.17 14.12
C PHE A 157 -1.55 7.55 13.98
N HIS A 158 -1.62 8.31 15.08
CA HIS A 158 -2.20 9.65 15.07
C HIS A 158 -1.38 10.63 14.22
N SER A 159 -0.05 10.55 14.30
CA SER A 159 0.84 11.37 13.47
C SER A 159 0.64 11.05 11.98
N SER A 160 0.52 9.78 11.62
CA SER A 160 0.27 9.33 10.25
C SER A 160 -1.02 9.92 9.71
N LEU A 161 -2.07 10.00 10.54
CA LEU A 161 -3.34 10.62 10.19
C LEU A 161 -3.24 12.13 9.94
N ALA A 162 -2.37 12.83 10.67
CA ALA A 162 -2.12 14.25 10.46
C ALA A 162 -1.29 14.53 9.18
N TYR A 163 -0.33 13.65 8.83
CA TYR A 163 0.50 13.78 7.62
C TYR A 163 -0.21 13.39 6.32
N LEU A 164 -1.42 12.85 6.41
CA LEU A 164 -2.25 12.50 5.27
C LEU A 164 -2.82 13.72 4.53
N LEU A 165 -3.18 14.76 5.28
CA LEU A 165 -3.81 15.96 4.74
C LEU A 165 -2.87 16.82 3.86
N PRO A 166 -1.57 17.01 4.19
CA PRO A 166 -0.67 17.85 3.38
C PRO A 166 -0.09 17.12 2.16
N ASN A 167 0.33 15.86 2.32
CA ASN A 167 1.03 15.13 1.24
C ASN A 167 0.07 14.48 0.22
N GLY A 168 -1.22 14.37 0.55
CA GLY A 168 -2.26 13.91 -0.37
C GLY A 168 -2.71 14.97 -1.36
N GLN A 169 -2.40 16.26 -1.15
CA GLN A 169 -3.01 17.38 -1.87
C GLN A 169 -2.89 17.28 -3.40
N LEU A 170 -1.69 17.04 -3.93
CA LEU A 170 -1.45 17.07 -5.37
C LEU A 170 -2.21 15.96 -6.14
N ASN A 171 -2.40 14.80 -5.50
CA ASN A 171 -3.13 13.67 -6.09
C ASN A 171 -4.63 13.69 -5.74
N LEU A 172 -5.02 14.30 -4.60
CA LEU A 172 -6.41 14.54 -4.24
C LEU A 172 -7.06 15.51 -5.22
N TYR A 173 -6.36 16.57 -5.64
CA TYR A 173 -6.88 17.53 -6.62
C TYR A 173 -7.21 16.86 -7.96
N THR A 174 -6.29 16.11 -8.55
CA THR A 174 -6.54 15.37 -9.80
C THR A 174 -7.59 14.26 -9.63
N SER A 175 -7.61 13.58 -8.47
CA SER A 175 -8.60 12.52 -8.19
C SER A 175 -10.02 13.05 -7.98
N ILE A 176 -10.19 14.18 -7.27
CA ILE A 176 -11.49 14.83 -7.08
C ILE A 176 -12.01 15.33 -8.43
N SER A 177 -11.13 15.85 -9.29
CA SER A 177 -11.50 16.20 -10.66
C SER A 177 -12.06 15.01 -11.44
N CYS A 178 -11.46 13.81 -11.35
CA CYS A 178 -12.00 12.59 -12.00
C CYS A 178 -13.34 12.13 -11.41
N VAL A 179 -13.54 12.22 -10.09
CA VAL A 179 -14.81 11.86 -9.43
C VAL A 179 -15.92 12.84 -9.82
N VAL A 180 -15.62 14.15 -9.83
CA VAL A 180 -16.56 15.19 -10.29
C VAL A 180 -16.88 15.00 -11.77
N LEU A 181 -15.89 14.67 -12.61
CA LEU A 181 -16.11 14.32 -14.01
C LEU A 181 -16.93 13.04 -14.18
N GLY A 182 -16.80 12.05 -13.30
CA GLY A 182 -17.63 10.84 -13.29
C GLY A 182 -19.07 11.10 -12.84
N LEU A 183 -19.30 12.12 -12.01
CA LEU A 183 -20.64 12.53 -11.55
C LEU A 183 -21.35 13.48 -12.54
N VAL A 184 -20.58 14.26 -13.33
CA VAL A 184 -21.11 15.29 -14.23
C VAL A 184 -20.99 14.90 -15.72
N GLY A 185 -20.15 13.92 -16.05
CA GLY A 185 -19.83 13.50 -17.42
C GLY A 185 -20.08 12.02 -17.69
N THR A 186 -19.58 11.53 -18.84
CA THR A 186 -19.68 10.12 -19.25
C THR A 186 -18.38 9.36 -18.95
N TYR A 187 -18.45 8.05 -18.69
CA TYR A 187 -17.28 7.19 -18.39
C TYR A 187 -16.11 7.33 -19.39
N GLN A 188 -16.40 7.71 -20.65
CA GLN A 188 -15.41 7.99 -21.70
C GLN A 188 -14.57 9.25 -21.41
N GLN A 189 -15.15 10.29 -20.80
CA GLN A 189 -14.44 11.53 -20.45
C GLN A 189 -13.52 11.35 -19.24
N VAL A 190 -13.88 10.44 -18.32
CA VAL A 190 -13.02 10.05 -17.19
C VAL A 190 -11.80 9.24 -17.66
N GLY A 191 -11.92 8.48 -18.75
CA GLY A 191 -10.81 7.70 -19.32
C GLY A 191 -9.81 8.50 -20.17
N ILE A 192 -10.17 9.72 -20.59
CA ILE A 192 -9.31 10.62 -21.37
C ILE A 192 -8.48 11.55 -20.46
N PHE A 193 -8.92 11.75 -19.21
CA PHE A 193 -8.33 12.66 -18.23
C PHE A 193 -7.44 11.91 -17.23
#